data_AF-A0A3L7ZX77-F1
#
_entry.id   AF-A0A3L7ZX77-F1
#
_cell.length_a   1.000
_cell.length_b   1.000
_cell.length_c   1.000
_cell.angle_alpha   90.00
_cell.angle_beta   90.00
_cell.angle_gamma   90.00
#
_symmetry.space_group_name_H-M   'P 1'
#
loop_
_entity.id
_entity.type
_entity.pdbx_description
1 polymer ?
#
loop_
_entity_poly.entity_id
_entity_poly.type
_entity_poly.pdbx_seq_one_letter_code
_entity_poly.pdbx_strand_id
1 'polypeptide(L)'
;MKKNLFCLLAVVCTMCLMTACSDDKEEPFVVPSKPVTYTTGNGLSLKIDDNSLQNATATFNPDAANPDKGTIVIKNNGSSKGVTPGENDIIPGTAVLTIPVELNATEAGATFSGQSETEYYTYSYQGTMRNHEMRISIFDLASKNLHRPDAAMIFTDLNGLTLTYNGTPLIGKMVTFTPDAADNTKAVLTLEGAPLDITSILGRANEAGFATAGVLPGSPKTDLNVTLTSDLTESTFNGTGETEYCTFAYSGVLTNKTMKLDLTEVKLKNTSLAGTVWVPTEEHPNEMGMVEGSIYVNWVSDATFDPGFPPQMFVTMVCSMGLIPMPTPENPDKVIDLNQALAMFLQKVRFTEDGNIIADYLDEETMAPATSPAGIAQYVVTDNNSILLFLNPAAIAADANKSKADEGENDMITELLGRIDMEQLINLAMTQYLPMLSNGVPVHFNASADNGMNIYVDTDFLLPMLKIAAPAFEDKEFVDAFVAKMLEGTDLGMFGAMASGVFKSIPAVVEGTSTIELGLSLTKAE
;
A
#
# COMPACT_ATOMS: atom_id res chain seq x y z
N MET A 1 28.87 4.02 -21.54
CA MET A 1 30.34 4.22 -21.70
C MET A 1 31.20 3.75 -20.51
N LYS A 2 30.72 2.92 -19.57
CA LYS A 2 31.51 2.39 -18.44
C LYS A 2 32.00 0.92 -18.59
N LYS A 3 31.53 0.17 -19.59
CA LYS A 3 31.82 -1.28 -19.75
C LYS A 3 33.22 -1.61 -20.30
N ASN A 4 33.84 -0.71 -21.09
CA ASN A 4 35.15 -0.99 -21.69
C ASN A 4 36.35 -0.66 -20.77
N LEU A 5 36.13 0.05 -19.65
CA LEU A 5 37.20 0.42 -18.73
C LEU A 5 37.54 -0.69 -17.72
N PHE A 6 36.55 -1.55 -17.39
CA PHE A 6 36.75 -2.68 -16.47
C PHE A 6 37.52 -3.84 -17.12
N CYS A 7 37.23 -4.18 -18.38
CA CYS A 7 38.01 -5.16 -19.13
C CYS A 7 39.46 -4.71 -19.32
N LEU A 8 39.72 -3.40 -19.47
CA LEU A 8 41.08 -2.87 -19.61
C LEU A 8 41.86 -2.92 -18.28
N LEU A 9 41.20 -2.66 -17.14
CA LEU A 9 41.84 -2.69 -15.82
C LEU A 9 42.09 -4.13 -15.32
N ALA A 10 41.22 -5.08 -15.68
CA ALA A 10 41.38 -6.50 -15.35
C ALA A 10 42.55 -7.16 -16.11
N VAL A 11 42.77 -6.78 -17.38
CA VAL A 11 43.93 -7.22 -18.18
C VAL A 11 45.26 -6.69 -17.61
N VAL A 12 45.24 -5.54 -16.93
CA VAL A 12 46.42 -4.99 -16.24
C VAL A 12 46.69 -5.69 -14.90
N CYS A 13 45.65 -6.12 -14.17
CA CYS A 13 45.82 -6.88 -12.92
C CYS A 13 46.40 -8.30 -13.14
N THR A 14 46.23 -8.91 -14.32
CA THR A 14 46.85 -10.19 -14.66
C THR A 14 48.38 -10.14 -14.86
N MET A 15 48.98 -8.94 -15.01
CA MET A 15 50.45 -8.81 -15.10
C MET A 15 51.13 -8.79 -13.71
N CYS A 16 50.39 -8.65 -12.61
CA CYS A 16 50.97 -8.47 -11.26
C CYS A 16 51.09 -9.75 -10.43
N LEU A 17 50.80 -10.94 -10.96
CA LEU A 17 50.89 -12.23 -10.23
C LEU A 17 52.14 -13.06 -10.58
N MET A 18 53.13 -12.50 -11.27
CA MET A 18 54.39 -13.18 -11.55
C MET A 18 55.47 -12.85 -10.51
N THR A 19 55.40 -13.47 -9.33
CA THR A 19 56.59 -13.83 -8.54
C THR A 19 56.24 -14.91 -7.50
N ALA A 20 56.26 -16.17 -7.94
CA ALA A 20 56.51 -17.29 -7.04
C ALA A 20 57.38 -18.30 -7.80
N CYS A 21 58.70 -18.12 -7.70
CA CYS A 21 59.66 -19.12 -8.16
C CYS A 21 59.60 -20.33 -7.21
N SER A 22 59.09 -21.46 -7.69
CA SER A 22 59.64 -22.76 -7.31
C SER A 22 60.43 -23.30 -8.48
N ASP A 23 61.67 -23.67 -8.19
CA ASP A 23 62.77 -23.94 -9.10
C ASP A 23 62.65 -25.33 -9.75
N ASP A 24 61.54 -25.61 -10.44
CA ASP A 24 61.41 -26.75 -11.33
C ASP A 24 61.32 -26.21 -12.76
N LYS A 25 62.19 -26.69 -13.64
CA LYS A 25 62.15 -26.36 -15.08
C LYS A 25 60.88 -26.95 -15.67
N GLU A 26 59.76 -26.26 -15.53
CA GLU A 26 58.51 -26.62 -16.18
C GLU A 26 58.73 -26.62 -17.69
N GLU A 27 58.36 -27.73 -18.34
CA GLU A 27 58.34 -27.80 -19.79
C GLU A 27 57.43 -26.69 -20.33
N PRO A 28 57.82 -26.00 -21.43
CA PRO A 28 57.00 -24.94 -22.00
C PRO A 28 55.60 -25.46 -22.28
N PHE A 29 54.59 -24.65 -21.98
CA PHE A 29 53.21 -25.04 -22.22
C PHE A 29 52.97 -25.30 -23.72
N VAL A 30 52.34 -26.43 -24.03
CA VAL A 30 51.92 -26.78 -25.38
C VAL A 30 50.42 -27.03 -25.36
N VAL A 31 49.69 -26.36 -26.25
CA VAL A 31 48.25 -26.59 -26.38
C VAL A 31 48.01 -28.07 -26.74
N PRO A 32 47.17 -28.80 -25.99
CA PRO A 32 46.95 -30.21 -26.25
C PRO A 32 46.37 -30.45 -27.65
N SER A 33 46.98 -31.34 -28.42
CA SER A 33 46.51 -31.75 -29.76
C SER A 33 45.46 -32.88 -29.72
N LYS A 34 45.15 -33.38 -28.52
CA LYS A 34 44.13 -34.41 -28.26
C LYS A 34 43.31 -34.00 -27.03
N PRO A 35 42.10 -34.56 -26.85
CA PRO A 35 41.30 -34.29 -25.66
C PRO A 35 42.05 -34.57 -24.35
N VAL A 36 42.01 -33.61 -23.42
CA VAL A 36 42.60 -33.74 -22.07
C VAL A 36 41.52 -33.45 -21.04
N THR A 37 41.44 -34.28 -20.00
CA THR A 37 40.46 -34.17 -18.93
C THR A 37 41.12 -33.83 -17.61
N TYR A 38 40.60 -32.82 -16.94
CA TYR A 38 40.96 -32.37 -15.60
C TYR A 38 39.82 -32.70 -14.63
N THR A 39 40.14 -33.03 -13.39
CA THR A 39 39.16 -33.36 -12.34
C THR A 39 39.41 -32.49 -11.11
N THR A 40 38.37 -32.07 -10.39
CA THR A 40 38.54 -31.36 -9.11
C THR A 40 39.35 -32.21 -8.13
N GLY A 41 40.41 -31.66 -7.55
CA GLY A 41 41.39 -32.41 -6.73
C GLY A 41 42.55 -33.02 -7.52
N ASN A 42 42.51 -32.98 -8.85
CA ASN A 42 43.61 -33.35 -9.74
C ASN A 42 43.59 -32.45 -10.98
N GLY A 43 44.10 -31.23 -10.81
CA GLY A 43 44.35 -30.28 -11.90
C GLY A 43 43.17 -29.40 -12.31
N LEU A 44 41.97 -29.49 -11.71
CA LEU A 44 40.85 -28.56 -11.99
C LEU A 44 40.50 -27.69 -10.77
N SER A 45 40.40 -26.39 -11.01
CA SER A 45 39.71 -25.43 -10.13
C SER A 45 38.54 -24.81 -10.89
N LEU A 46 37.32 -25.00 -10.40
CA LEU A 46 36.10 -24.51 -11.04
C LEU A 46 35.31 -23.65 -10.05
N LYS A 47 34.96 -22.44 -10.46
CA LYS A 47 34.10 -21.52 -9.69
C LYS A 47 32.86 -21.14 -10.49
N ILE A 48 31.71 -21.10 -9.82
CA ILE A 48 30.44 -20.57 -10.33
C ILE A 48 29.97 -19.48 -9.35
N ASP A 49 29.85 -18.22 -9.79
CA ASP A 49 29.51 -17.06 -8.95
C ASP A 49 30.28 -17.08 -7.61
N ASP A 50 31.61 -17.15 -7.71
CA ASP A 50 32.59 -17.24 -6.61
C ASP A 50 32.56 -18.51 -5.74
N ASN A 51 31.58 -19.39 -5.91
CA ASN A 51 31.50 -20.67 -5.20
C ASN A 51 32.34 -21.74 -5.92
N SER A 52 33.22 -22.42 -5.17
CA SER A 52 34.06 -23.49 -5.73
C SER A 52 33.26 -24.78 -5.88
N LEU A 53 33.18 -25.32 -7.10
CA LEU A 53 32.51 -26.58 -7.37
C LEU A 53 33.48 -27.77 -7.18
N GLN A 54 33.02 -28.80 -6.46
CA GLN A 54 33.75 -30.05 -6.25
C GLN A 54 33.14 -31.18 -7.09
N ASN A 55 33.86 -32.28 -7.26
CA ASN A 55 33.47 -33.46 -8.03
C ASN A 55 33.14 -33.20 -9.51
N ALA A 56 33.80 -32.21 -10.12
CA ALA A 56 33.61 -31.87 -11.53
C ALA A 56 34.75 -32.38 -12.41
N THR A 57 34.44 -32.64 -13.67
CA THR A 57 35.39 -32.85 -14.76
C THR A 57 35.28 -31.73 -15.77
N ALA A 58 36.42 -31.28 -16.30
CA ALA A 58 36.49 -30.40 -17.46
C ALA A 58 37.37 -31.06 -18.53
N THR A 59 36.81 -31.30 -19.72
CA THR A 59 37.54 -31.88 -20.85
C THR A 59 37.73 -30.82 -21.92
N PHE A 60 38.97 -30.43 -22.18
CA PHE A 60 39.31 -29.60 -23.34
C PHE A 60 39.41 -30.50 -24.58
N ASN A 61 38.62 -30.19 -25.60
CA ASN A 61 38.66 -30.82 -26.91
C ASN A 61 39.20 -29.79 -27.93
N PRO A 62 40.41 -29.98 -28.47
CA PRO A 62 40.98 -29.06 -29.45
C PRO A 62 40.21 -29.11 -30.78
N ASP A 63 40.13 -27.96 -31.45
CA ASP A 63 39.60 -27.87 -32.80
C ASP A 63 40.61 -28.45 -33.80
N ALA A 64 40.11 -29.28 -34.73
CA ALA A 64 40.97 -30.00 -35.67
C ALA A 64 41.60 -29.08 -36.75
N ALA A 65 41.02 -27.90 -36.99
CA ALA A 65 41.45 -26.95 -38.00
C ALA A 65 42.23 -25.76 -37.41
N ASN A 66 42.06 -25.44 -36.12
CA ASN A 66 42.79 -24.37 -35.46
C ASN A 66 43.27 -24.80 -34.05
N PRO A 67 44.60 -24.94 -33.83
CA PRO A 67 45.13 -25.38 -32.54
C PRO A 67 44.84 -24.41 -31.39
N ASP A 68 44.56 -23.13 -31.67
CA ASP A 68 44.24 -22.13 -30.67
C ASP A 68 42.73 -22.08 -30.34
N LYS A 69 41.92 -22.99 -30.91
CA LYS A 69 40.48 -23.07 -30.62
C LYS A 69 40.11 -24.44 -30.09
N GLY A 70 39.00 -24.50 -29.37
CA GLY A 70 38.45 -25.76 -28.89
C GLY A 70 37.15 -25.58 -28.14
N THR A 71 36.72 -26.65 -27.50
CA THR A 71 35.57 -26.65 -26.60
C THR A 71 35.97 -27.24 -25.26
N ILE A 72 35.54 -26.63 -24.16
CA ILE A 72 35.66 -27.22 -22.84
C ILE A 72 34.28 -27.77 -22.46
N VAL A 73 34.22 -29.07 -22.19
CA VAL A 73 33.02 -29.75 -21.73
C VAL A 73 33.15 -30.00 -20.24
N ILE A 74 32.27 -29.40 -19.46
CA ILE A 74 32.24 -29.48 -18.00
C ILE A 74 31.07 -30.37 -17.58
N LYS A 75 31.33 -31.31 -16.68
CA LYS A 75 30.33 -32.23 -16.11
C LYS A 75 30.50 -32.32 -14.61
N ASN A 76 29.38 -32.33 -13.89
CA ASN A 76 29.37 -32.65 -12.48
C ASN A 76 29.22 -34.18 -12.35
N ASN A 77 30.14 -34.86 -11.68
CA ASN A 77 30.12 -36.31 -11.51
C ASN A 77 29.39 -36.77 -10.23
N GLY A 78 28.74 -35.82 -9.55
CA GLY A 78 27.67 -36.03 -8.58
C GLY A 78 28.08 -36.13 -7.11
N SER A 79 27.04 -36.23 -6.27
CA SER A 79 27.12 -36.79 -4.91
C SER A 79 26.55 -38.21 -4.92
N SER A 80 27.18 -39.11 -4.18
CA SER A 80 26.92 -40.55 -4.11
C SER A 80 25.46 -40.95 -3.80
N LYS A 81 24.93 -41.88 -4.63
CA LYS A 81 23.79 -42.80 -4.42
C LYS A 81 22.50 -42.21 -3.79
N GLY A 82 21.57 -41.89 -4.70
CA GLY A 82 20.12 -41.95 -4.50
C GLY A 82 19.49 -40.61 -4.20
N VAL A 83 18.89 -39.98 -5.22
CA VAL A 83 17.76 -39.00 -5.20
C VAL A 83 17.55 -38.44 -6.64
N THR A 84 16.38 -37.85 -6.86
CA THR A 84 15.67 -37.36 -8.07
C THR A 84 16.42 -36.43 -9.05
N PRO A 85 15.89 -36.20 -10.28
CA PRO A 85 16.50 -35.31 -11.29
C PRO A 85 16.70 -33.87 -10.80
N GLY A 86 17.91 -33.31 -10.97
CA GLY A 86 18.23 -31.89 -10.69
C GLY A 86 19.53 -31.64 -9.89
N GLU A 87 20.17 -32.66 -9.31
CA GLU A 87 21.28 -32.47 -8.34
C GLU A 87 22.71 -32.56 -8.94
N ASN A 88 22.83 -32.87 -10.25
CA ASN A 88 24.11 -32.96 -10.98
C ASN A 88 24.32 -31.83 -12.00
N ASP A 89 23.60 -30.73 -11.82
CA ASP A 89 23.70 -29.59 -12.71
C ASP A 89 24.97 -28.76 -12.42
N ILE A 90 25.63 -28.26 -13.46
CA ILE A 90 26.75 -27.31 -13.35
C ILE A 90 26.22 -25.91 -13.03
N ILE A 91 25.14 -25.54 -13.70
CA ILE A 91 24.26 -24.41 -13.41
C ILE A 91 22.82 -24.95 -13.52
N PRO A 92 21.83 -24.43 -12.78
CA PRO A 92 20.51 -25.06 -12.69
C PRO A 92 19.93 -25.49 -14.07
N GLY A 93 19.37 -26.69 -14.16
CA GLY A 93 18.84 -27.26 -15.40
C GLY A 93 19.90 -27.66 -16.45
N THR A 94 21.21 -27.54 -16.16
CA THR A 94 22.29 -27.84 -17.10
C THR A 94 23.28 -28.87 -16.55
N ALA A 95 23.03 -30.16 -16.83
CA ALA A 95 23.89 -31.27 -16.42
C ALA A 95 25.29 -31.29 -17.06
N VAL A 96 25.40 -30.77 -18.29
CA VAL A 96 26.66 -30.69 -19.05
C VAL A 96 26.78 -29.30 -19.64
N LEU A 97 27.84 -28.58 -19.28
CA LEU A 97 28.12 -27.25 -19.81
C LEU A 97 29.21 -27.34 -20.88
N THR A 98 28.96 -26.81 -22.06
CA THR A 98 29.96 -26.76 -23.14
C THR A 98 30.27 -25.32 -23.48
N ILE A 99 31.53 -24.91 -23.27
CA ILE A 99 31.99 -23.56 -23.61
C ILE A 99 32.93 -23.61 -24.83
N PRO A 100 32.69 -22.83 -25.88
CA PRO A 100 33.69 -22.62 -26.92
C PRO A 100 34.82 -21.77 -26.35
N VAL A 101 36.07 -22.08 -26.69
CA VAL A 101 37.22 -21.29 -26.24
C VAL A 101 38.15 -20.97 -27.40
N GLU A 102 38.66 -19.74 -27.37
CA GLU A 102 39.81 -19.29 -28.15
C GLU A 102 40.92 -19.00 -27.15
N LEU A 103 42.02 -19.74 -27.27
CA LEU A 103 43.14 -19.75 -26.36
C LEU A 103 44.14 -18.67 -26.77
N ASN A 104 44.54 -17.84 -25.82
CA ASN A 104 45.69 -16.97 -25.98
C ASN A 104 46.90 -17.62 -25.30
N ALA A 105 47.64 -18.43 -26.07
CA ALA A 105 48.72 -19.27 -25.57
C ALA A 105 50.07 -18.53 -25.47
N THR A 106 50.81 -18.84 -24.41
CA THR A 106 52.19 -18.39 -24.16
C THR A 106 53.01 -19.57 -23.64
N GLU A 107 54.33 -19.42 -23.49
CA GLU A 107 55.19 -20.45 -22.91
C GLU A 107 54.80 -20.83 -21.47
N ALA A 108 54.10 -19.93 -20.74
CA ALA A 108 53.67 -20.13 -19.34
C ALA A 108 52.25 -20.70 -19.19
N GLY A 109 51.50 -20.90 -20.29
CA GLY A 109 50.10 -21.31 -20.27
C GLY A 109 49.24 -20.58 -21.29
N ALA A 110 47.96 -20.95 -21.36
CA ALA A 110 46.94 -20.26 -22.14
C ALA A 110 45.89 -19.59 -21.25
N THR A 111 45.36 -18.44 -21.69
CA THR A 111 44.19 -17.80 -21.11
C THR A 111 43.01 -17.85 -22.07
N PHE A 112 41.79 -17.83 -21.55
CA PHE A 112 40.57 -17.74 -22.34
C PHE A 112 39.48 -16.99 -21.57
N SER A 113 38.60 -16.33 -22.31
CA SER A 113 37.39 -15.71 -21.77
C SER A 113 36.35 -15.53 -22.87
N GLY A 114 35.11 -15.35 -22.48
CA GLY A 114 34.01 -15.12 -23.41
C GLY A 114 32.65 -15.08 -22.72
N GLN A 115 31.61 -15.10 -23.54
CA GLN A 115 30.22 -15.22 -23.11
C GLN A 115 29.57 -16.39 -23.84
N SER A 116 28.66 -17.08 -23.16
CA SER A 116 27.92 -18.20 -23.73
C SER A 116 26.55 -18.32 -23.08
N GLU A 117 25.78 -19.31 -23.54
CA GLU A 117 24.41 -19.53 -23.10
C GLU A 117 24.06 -21.01 -23.08
N THR A 118 23.11 -21.38 -22.22
CA THR A 118 22.40 -22.65 -22.22
C THR A 118 20.96 -22.41 -22.66
N GLU A 119 20.14 -23.47 -22.65
CA GLU A 119 18.69 -23.33 -22.84
C GLU A 119 18.07 -22.39 -21.80
N TYR A 120 18.60 -22.38 -20.57
CA TYR A 120 18.01 -21.70 -19.43
C TYR A 120 18.79 -20.48 -18.92
N TYR A 121 20.06 -20.30 -19.31
CA TYR A 121 20.91 -19.22 -18.75
C TYR A 121 21.80 -18.57 -19.80
N THR A 122 22.17 -17.31 -19.59
CA THR A 122 23.36 -16.67 -20.19
C THR A 122 24.43 -16.48 -19.13
N TYR A 123 25.71 -16.55 -19.50
CA TYR A 123 26.82 -16.42 -18.55
C TYR A 123 28.11 -15.93 -19.21
N SER A 124 28.97 -15.32 -18.41
CA SER A 124 30.37 -15.02 -18.75
C SER A 124 31.29 -16.13 -18.23
N TYR A 125 32.41 -16.35 -18.90
CA TYR A 125 33.44 -17.27 -18.42
C TYR A 125 34.84 -16.72 -18.64
N GLN A 126 35.75 -17.12 -17.77
CA GLN A 126 37.19 -16.90 -17.93
C GLN A 126 37.98 -18.06 -17.34
N GLY A 127 39.21 -18.24 -17.80
CA GLY A 127 40.06 -19.26 -17.26
C GLY A 127 41.49 -19.25 -17.76
N THR A 128 42.27 -20.15 -17.18
CA THR A 128 43.66 -20.39 -17.51
C THR A 128 43.91 -21.89 -17.66
N MET A 129 44.77 -22.28 -18.59
CA MET A 129 45.18 -23.66 -18.82
C MET A 129 46.71 -23.75 -18.81
N ARG A 130 47.23 -24.73 -18.09
CA ARG A 130 48.65 -25.12 -17.98
C ARG A 130 48.75 -26.64 -18.18
N ASN A 131 49.97 -27.17 -18.28
CA ASN A 131 50.22 -28.59 -18.59
C ASN A 131 49.48 -29.55 -17.64
N HIS A 132 49.32 -29.19 -16.37
CA HIS A 132 48.66 -30.02 -15.35
C HIS A 132 47.55 -29.30 -14.56
N GLU A 133 47.18 -28.09 -14.98
CA GLU A 133 46.20 -27.27 -14.26
C GLU A 133 45.25 -26.53 -15.20
N MET A 134 43.97 -26.54 -14.88
CA MET A 134 42.93 -25.75 -15.52
C MET A 134 42.14 -25.01 -14.44
N ARG A 135 41.99 -23.70 -14.61
CA ARG A 135 41.15 -22.85 -13.75
C ARG A 135 40.03 -22.26 -14.60
N ILE A 136 38.79 -22.41 -14.17
CA ILE A 136 37.61 -21.89 -14.85
C ILE A 136 36.77 -21.13 -13.82
N SER A 137 36.36 -19.91 -14.17
CA SER A 137 35.35 -19.15 -13.46
C SER A 137 34.19 -18.87 -14.41
N ILE A 138 32.99 -19.20 -13.98
CA ILE A 138 31.72 -18.86 -14.64
C ILE A 138 31.03 -17.85 -13.71
N PHE A 139 30.55 -16.76 -14.27
CA PHE A 139 29.99 -15.64 -13.53
C PHE A 139 28.98 -14.87 -14.39
N ASP A 140 28.28 -13.90 -13.80
CA ASP A 140 27.20 -13.15 -14.45
C ASP A 140 26.07 -14.08 -14.97
N LEU A 141 25.71 -15.12 -14.21
CA LEU A 141 24.58 -15.99 -14.59
C LEU A 141 23.27 -15.20 -14.61
N ALA A 142 22.51 -15.30 -15.70
CA ALA A 142 21.17 -14.72 -15.81
C ALA A 142 20.19 -15.73 -16.40
N SER A 143 19.06 -15.97 -15.74
CA SER A 143 18.00 -16.89 -16.18
C SER A 143 17.29 -16.38 -17.44
N LYS A 144 16.91 -17.32 -18.30
CA LYS A 144 16.03 -17.11 -19.47
C LYS A 144 14.56 -17.44 -19.14
N ASN A 145 14.30 -18.20 -18.08
CA ASN A 145 12.96 -18.62 -17.67
C ASN A 145 12.36 -17.63 -16.67
N LEU A 146 11.17 -17.09 -16.98
CA LEU A 146 10.44 -16.20 -16.09
C LEU A 146 9.74 -16.98 -14.96
N HIS A 147 9.69 -16.38 -13.78
CA HIS A 147 9.01 -16.90 -12.60
C HIS A 147 7.69 -16.15 -12.40
N ARG A 148 6.59 -16.72 -12.89
CA ARG A 148 5.27 -16.09 -12.85
C ARG A 148 4.15 -17.14 -12.94
N PRO A 149 2.90 -16.79 -12.62
CA PRO A 149 1.75 -17.62 -12.96
C PRO A 149 1.61 -17.83 -14.48
N ASP A 150 1.20 -19.04 -14.88
CA ASP A 150 0.96 -19.37 -16.29
C ASP A 150 -0.36 -18.79 -16.83
N ALA A 151 -1.30 -18.52 -15.92
CA ALA A 151 -2.62 -17.95 -16.21
C ALA A 151 -2.90 -16.76 -15.31
N ALA A 152 -4.03 -16.09 -15.52
CA ALA A 152 -4.43 -14.97 -14.68
C ALA A 152 -4.58 -15.41 -13.21
N MET A 153 -4.03 -14.61 -12.29
CA MET A 153 -4.02 -14.92 -10.86
C MET A 153 -4.23 -13.66 -10.03
N ILE A 154 -5.05 -13.77 -8.99
CA ILE A 154 -5.34 -12.69 -8.05
C ILE A 154 -4.50 -12.87 -6.80
N PHE A 155 -3.71 -11.85 -6.48
CA PHE A 155 -2.95 -11.73 -5.24
C PHE A 155 -3.69 -10.79 -4.28
N THR A 156 -3.78 -11.19 -3.02
CA THR A 156 -4.33 -10.37 -1.91
C THR A 156 -3.43 -10.50 -0.70
N ASP A 157 -3.61 -9.70 0.34
CA ASP A 157 -2.79 -9.79 1.57
C ASP A 157 -2.85 -11.19 2.21
N LEU A 158 -3.97 -11.90 2.00
CA LEU A 158 -4.18 -13.28 2.46
C LEU A 158 -3.67 -14.33 1.45
N ASN A 159 -3.36 -13.91 0.22
CA ASN A 159 -2.96 -14.78 -0.89
C ASN A 159 -1.70 -14.23 -1.59
N GLY A 160 -0.62 -14.09 -0.84
CA GLY A 160 0.73 -13.89 -1.38
C GLY A 160 1.05 -12.49 -1.91
N LEU A 161 0.21 -11.48 -1.67
CA LEU A 161 0.53 -10.08 -1.97
C LEU A 161 1.27 -9.43 -0.80
N THR A 162 2.37 -8.75 -1.11
CA THR A 162 2.99 -7.74 -0.25
C THR A 162 2.98 -6.43 -1.02
N LEU A 163 2.11 -5.50 -0.66
CA LEU A 163 1.98 -4.19 -1.29
C LEU A 163 2.51 -3.10 -0.36
N THR A 164 3.38 -2.23 -0.86
CA THR A 164 3.79 -1.02 -0.15
C THR A 164 3.48 0.24 -0.95
N TYR A 165 3.20 1.32 -0.21
CA TYR A 165 2.90 2.65 -0.72
C TYR A 165 3.82 3.65 -0.04
N ASN A 166 4.75 4.23 -0.80
CA ASN A 166 5.85 5.07 -0.29
C ASN A 166 6.55 4.46 0.94
N GLY A 167 6.77 3.14 0.90
CA GLY A 167 7.43 2.37 1.96
C GLY A 167 6.53 1.92 3.12
N THR A 168 5.25 2.33 3.14
CA THR A 168 4.28 1.88 4.16
C THR A 168 3.48 0.68 3.64
N PRO A 169 3.30 -0.40 4.41
CA PRO A 169 2.41 -1.50 4.01
C PRO A 169 0.98 -1.02 3.75
N LEU A 170 0.39 -1.44 2.63
CA LEU A 170 -0.98 -1.09 2.26
C LEU A 170 -1.83 -2.36 2.16
N ILE A 171 -2.72 -2.53 3.12
CA ILE A 171 -3.62 -3.69 3.22
C ILE A 171 -5.01 -3.39 2.64
N GLY A 172 -5.82 -4.43 2.46
CA GLY A 172 -7.17 -4.35 1.89
C GLY A 172 -7.17 -4.14 0.39
N LYS A 173 -6.10 -4.55 -0.30
CA LYS A 173 -5.93 -4.38 -1.75
C LYS A 173 -5.76 -5.71 -2.45
N MET A 174 -5.96 -5.69 -3.77
CA MET A 174 -5.70 -6.85 -4.62
C MET A 174 -4.97 -6.44 -5.90
N VAL A 175 -4.17 -7.37 -6.41
CA VAL A 175 -3.50 -7.23 -7.71
C VAL A 175 -3.80 -8.46 -8.56
N THR A 176 -4.44 -8.24 -9.71
CA THR A 176 -4.65 -9.29 -10.70
C THR A 176 -3.51 -9.27 -11.71
N PHE A 177 -2.71 -10.33 -11.73
CA PHE A 177 -1.71 -10.58 -12.76
C PHE A 177 -2.37 -11.22 -13.97
N THR A 178 -2.22 -10.63 -15.16
CA THR A 178 -2.67 -11.20 -16.43
C THR A 178 -1.51 -11.28 -17.41
N PRO A 179 -1.01 -12.48 -17.76
CA PRO A 179 0.08 -12.61 -18.72
C PRO A 179 -0.38 -12.31 -20.16
N ASP A 180 0.51 -11.72 -20.96
CA ASP A 180 0.26 -11.53 -22.38
C ASP A 180 0.33 -12.88 -23.11
N ALA A 181 -0.64 -13.12 -24.00
CA ALA A 181 -0.79 -14.39 -24.72
C ALA A 181 0.23 -14.58 -25.86
N ALA A 182 0.81 -13.50 -26.38
CA ALA A 182 1.74 -13.49 -27.50
C ALA A 182 3.19 -13.26 -27.07
N ASP A 183 3.42 -12.56 -25.97
CA ASP A 183 4.74 -12.21 -25.44
C ASP A 183 4.86 -12.61 -23.97
N ASN A 184 5.55 -13.72 -23.69
CA ASN A 184 5.62 -14.27 -22.34
C ASN A 184 6.36 -13.36 -21.34
N THR A 185 7.06 -12.32 -21.81
CA THR A 185 7.75 -11.32 -21.00
C THR A 185 6.84 -10.17 -20.57
N LYS A 186 5.63 -10.05 -21.13
CA LYS A 186 4.70 -8.98 -20.81
C LYS A 186 3.52 -9.46 -19.99
N ALA A 187 3.01 -8.55 -19.17
CA ALA A 187 1.80 -8.77 -18.40
C ALA A 187 1.11 -7.44 -18.09
N VAL A 188 -0.16 -7.53 -17.71
CA VAL A 188 -0.92 -6.44 -17.11
C VAL A 188 -1.12 -6.76 -15.63
N LEU A 189 -0.77 -5.82 -14.75
CA LEU A 189 -1.13 -5.85 -13.35
C LEU A 189 -2.33 -4.93 -13.15
N THR A 190 -3.47 -5.47 -12.77
CA THR A 190 -4.66 -4.68 -12.43
C THR A 190 -4.71 -4.49 -10.92
N LEU A 191 -4.58 -3.25 -10.45
CA LEU A 191 -4.56 -2.85 -9.04
C LEU A 191 -5.94 -2.33 -8.64
N GLU A 192 -6.54 -2.94 -7.61
CA GLU A 192 -7.89 -2.63 -7.14
C GLU A 192 -7.99 -2.73 -5.61
N GLY A 193 -9.07 -2.19 -5.05
CA GLY A 193 -9.45 -2.45 -3.67
C GLY A 193 -9.97 -3.88 -3.50
N ALA A 194 -9.61 -4.54 -2.39
CA ALA A 194 -10.21 -5.83 -2.07
C ALA A 194 -11.71 -5.62 -1.77
N PRO A 195 -12.61 -6.47 -2.30
CA PRO A 195 -14.03 -6.30 -2.07
C PRO A 195 -14.39 -6.37 -0.57
N LEU A 196 -15.23 -5.43 -0.12
CA LEU A 196 -15.76 -5.42 1.24
C LEU A 196 -16.91 -6.42 1.36
N ASP A 197 -16.79 -7.37 2.28
CA ASP A 197 -17.86 -8.31 2.61
C ASP A 197 -18.66 -7.81 3.82
N ILE A 198 -19.91 -7.41 3.58
CA ILE A 198 -20.91 -7.08 4.61
C ILE A 198 -22.14 -7.99 4.52
N THR A 199 -22.00 -9.16 3.90
CA THR A 199 -23.11 -10.10 3.67
C THR A 199 -23.77 -10.58 4.97
N SER A 200 -22.99 -10.68 6.06
CA SER A 200 -23.47 -10.99 7.41
C SER A 200 -24.37 -9.90 7.99
N ILE A 201 -24.10 -8.63 7.67
CA ILE A 201 -24.88 -7.48 8.13
C ILE A 201 -26.16 -7.35 7.30
N LEU A 202 -26.05 -7.54 5.98
CA LEU A 202 -27.19 -7.38 5.06
C LEU A 202 -28.11 -8.61 4.99
N GLY A 203 -27.74 -9.72 5.63
CA GLY A 203 -28.49 -10.98 5.52
C GLY A 203 -28.51 -11.57 4.10
N ARG A 204 -27.56 -11.16 3.24
CA ARG A 204 -27.47 -11.54 1.81
C ARG A 204 -26.26 -12.42 1.58
N ALA A 205 -26.37 -13.71 1.88
CA ALA A 205 -25.29 -14.66 1.63
C ALA A 205 -25.03 -14.87 0.13
N ASN A 206 -23.75 -15.01 -0.26
CA ASN A 206 -23.25 -15.37 -1.60
C ASN A 206 -23.22 -14.26 -2.68
N GLU A 207 -23.30 -12.98 -2.32
CA GLU A 207 -22.97 -11.89 -3.26
C GLU A 207 -21.45 -11.66 -3.29
N ALA A 208 -20.91 -11.32 -4.47
CA ALA A 208 -19.54 -10.82 -4.55
C ALA A 208 -19.46 -9.52 -3.72
N GLY A 209 -18.43 -9.39 -2.87
CA GLY A 209 -18.27 -8.22 -2.01
C GLY A 209 -18.29 -6.89 -2.79
N PHE A 210 -18.47 -5.79 -2.07
CA PHE A 210 -18.59 -4.46 -2.68
C PHE A 210 -17.23 -3.89 -3.05
N ALA A 211 -17.14 -3.25 -4.23
CA ALA A 211 -15.92 -2.57 -4.64
C ALA A 211 -15.53 -1.49 -3.64
N THR A 212 -14.24 -1.44 -3.30
CA THR A 212 -13.66 -0.47 -2.37
C THR A 212 -12.67 0.46 -3.07
N ALA A 213 -12.10 1.39 -2.32
CA ALA A 213 -11.10 2.32 -2.83
C ALA A 213 -9.92 1.56 -3.44
N GLY A 214 -9.47 2.02 -4.61
CA GLY A 214 -8.32 1.45 -5.30
C GLY A 214 -7.00 1.60 -4.53
N VAL A 215 -5.90 1.25 -5.19
CA VAL A 215 -4.56 1.37 -4.61
C VAL A 215 -4.03 2.80 -4.68
N LEU A 216 -4.29 3.49 -5.79
CA LEU A 216 -3.85 4.87 -6.02
C LEU A 216 -5.02 5.84 -5.79
N PRO A 217 -4.77 7.02 -5.19
CA PRO A 217 -5.82 8.01 -4.91
C PRO A 217 -6.67 8.33 -6.14
N GLY A 218 -7.99 8.37 -5.96
CA GLY A 218 -8.93 8.75 -7.02
C GLY A 218 -9.15 7.71 -8.13
N SER A 219 -8.46 6.56 -8.08
CA SER A 219 -8.50 5.57 -9.15
C SER A 219 -9.03 4.24 -8.62
N PRO A 220 -10.33 3.90 -8.81
CA PRO A 220 -10.91 2.62 -8.40
C PRO A 220 -10.10 1.41 -8.88
N LYS A 221 -9.57 1.53 -10.10
CA LYS A 221 -8.76 0.54 -10.79
C LYS A 221 -7.61 1.22 -11.51
N THR A 222 -6.42 0.62 -11.47
CA THR A 222 -5.26 1.05 -12.26
C THR A 222 -4.61 -0.16 -12.93
N ASP A 223 -4.33 -0.07 -14.24
CA ASP A 223 -3.61 -1.10 -14.97
C ASP A 223 -2.15 -0.69 -15.21
N LEU A 224 -1.21 -1.55 -14.81
CA LEU A 224 0.21 -1.40 -15.10
C LEU A 224 0.62 -2.40 -16.18
N ASN A 225 1.03 -1.90 -17.33
CA ASN A 225 1.66 -2.72 -18.36
C ASN A 225 3.12 -2.94 -17.97
N VAL A 226 3.48 -4.16 -17.61
CA VAL A 226 4.82 -4.50 -17.12
C VAL A 226 5.56 -5.37 -18.11
N THR A 227 6.88 -5.17 -18.18
CA THR A 227 7.81 -6.10 -18.82
C THR A 227 8.62 -6.77 -17.72
N LEU A 228 8.61 -8.11 -17.73
CA LEU A 228 9.27 -8.95 -16.75
C LEU A 228 10.70 -9.22 -17.18
N THR A 229 11.62 -9.08 -16.25
CA THR A 229 13.00 -9.54 -16.37
C THR A 229 13.23 -10.69 -15.40
N SER A 230 13.95 -11.72 -15.83
CA SER A 230 14.25 -12.84 -14.93
C SER A 230 15.53 -12.64 -14.16
N ASP A 231 15.49 -13.04 -12.89
CA ASP A 231 16.65 -13.46 -12.10
C ASP A 231 16.64 -15.00 -11.95
N LEU A 232 17.58 -15.57 -11.19
CA LEU A 232 17.75 -17.00 -10.92
C LEU A 232 16.49 -17.66 -10.31
N THR A 233 15.77 -16.97 -9.43
CA THR A 233 14.64 -17.55 -8.66
C THR A 233 13.33 -16.78 -8.75
N GLU A 234 13.36 -15.57 -9.31
CA GLU A 234 12.21 -14.66 -9.36
C GLU A 234 12.19 -13.84 -10.65
N SER A 235 11.03 -13.27 -10.96
CA SER A 235 10.91 -12.26 -12.01
C SER A 235 10.71 -10.90 -11.39
N THR A 236 11.37 -9.90 -11.97
CA THR A 236 11.30 -8.52 -11.52
C THR A 236 10.64 -7.66 -12.58
N PHE A 237 10.05 -6.55 -12.15
CA PHE A 237 9.51 -5.53 -13.03
C PHE A 237 9.65 -4.18 -12.36
N ASN A 238 9.72 -3.13 -13.17
CA ASN A 238 9.73 -1.75 -12.69
C ASN A 238 9.27 -0.81 -13.81
N GLY A 239 8.88 0.39 -13.42
CA GLY A 239 8.52 1.44 -14.33
C GLY A 239 8.01 2.67 -13.60
N THR A 240 7.43 3.57 -14.38
CA THR A 240 6.69 4.72 -13.87
C THR A 240 5.28 4.68 -14.46
N GLY A 241 4.35 5.33 -13.76
CA GLY A 241 2.97 5.42 -14.18
C GLY A 241 2.35 6.73 -13.75
N GLU A 242 1.18 7.00 -14.31
CA GLU A 242 0.33 8.09 -13.89
C GLU A 242 -1.14 7.68 -13.99
N THR A 243 -1.96 8.28 -13.13
CA THR A 243 -3.42 8.25 -13.22
C THR A 243 -3.90 9.66 -13.56
N GLU A 244 -5.22 9.87 -13.54
CA GLU A 244 -5.78 11.22 -13.59
C GLU A 244 -5.23 12.13 -12.47
N TYR A 245 -4.99 11.56 -11.28
CA TYR A 245 -4.74 12.34 -10.06
C TYR A 245 -3.29 12.30 -9.56
N CYS A 246 -2.51 11.27 -9.88
CA CYS A 246 -1.15 11.14 -9.36
C CYS A 246 -0.14 10.63 -10.38
N THR A 247 1.14 10.88 -10.10
CA THR A 247 2.29 10.23 -10.75
C THR A 247 2.98 9.32 -9.75
N PHE A 248 3.61 8.25 -10.22
CA PHE A 248 4.30 7.30 -9.34
C PHE A 248 5.37 6.50 -10.09
N ALA A 249 6.29 5.93 -9.33
CA ALA A 249 7.16 4.84 -9.74
C ALA A 249 6.66 3.53 -9.13
N TYR A 250 6.99 2.42 -9.77
CA TYR A 250 6.69 1.10 -9.23
C TYR A 250 7.86 0.15 -9.48
N SER A 251 8.04 -0.78 -8.56
CA SER A 251 8.91 -1.93 -8.73
C SER A 251 8.30 -3.14 -8.05
N GLY A 252 8.67 -4.32 -8.51
CA GLY A 252 8.13 -5.52 -7.90
C GLY A 252 8.89 -6.78 -8.25
N VAL A 253 8.56 -7.80 -7.48
CA VAL A 253 9.09 -9.15 -7.56
C VAL A 253 7.91 -10.11 -7.66
N LEU A 254 8.02 -11.08 -8.54
CA LEU A 254 7.00 -12.05 -8.86
C LEU A 254 7.57 -13.46 -8.81
N THR A 255 6.79 -14.36 -8.24
CA THR A 255 6.95 -15.81 -8.35
C THR A 255 5.65 -16.41 -8.88
N ASN A 256 5.56 -17.74 -8.93
CA ASN A 256 4.31 -18.43 -9.27
C ASN A 256 3.22 -18.33 -8.18
N LYS A 257 3.56 -17.86 -6.97
CA LYS A 257 2.65 -17.85 -5.81
C LYS A 257 2.63 -16.56 -5.02
N THR A 258 3.62 -15.69 -5.21
CA THR A 258 3.77 -14.45 -4.45
C THR A 258 4.07 -13.28 -5.36
N MET A 259 3.60 -12.10 -4.96
CA MET A 259 3.89 -10.83 -5.58
C MET A 259 4.27 -9.82 -4.50
N LYS A 260 5.45 -9.22 -4.65
CA LYS A 260 5.80 -7.98 -3.97
C LYS A 260 5.64 -6.82 -4.95
N LEU A 261 4.89 -5.80 -4.58
CA LEU A 261 4.72 -4.58 -5.35
C LEU A 261 5.01 -3.39 -4.44
N ASP A 262 6.00 -2.59 -4.81
CA ASP A 262 6.34 -1.35 -4.13
C ASP A 262 5.95 -0.18 -5.03
N LEU A 263 5.02 0.65 -4.58
CA LEU A 263 4.71 1.94 -5.19
C LEU A 263 5.53 3.02 -4.47
N THR A 264 6.29 3.78 -5.23
CA THR A 264 7.19 4.81 -4.70
C THR A 264 7.04 6.12 -5.44
N GLU A 265 7.49 7.20 -4.83
CA GLU A 265 7.39 8.55 -5.39
C GLU A 265 5.96 8.91 -5.80
N VAL A 266 4.96 8.36 -5.11
CA VAL A 266 3.57 8.68 -5.42
C VAL A 266 3.33 10.12 -5.02
N LYS A 267 2.87 10.94 -5.97
CA LYS A 267 2.62 12.38 -5.78
C LYS A 267 1.34 12.80 -6.47
N LEU A 268 0.51 13.57 -5.78
CA LEU A 268 -0.66 14.19 -6.37
C LEU A 268 -0.27 15.23 -7.42
N LYS A 269 -1.03 15.27 -8.52
CA LYS A 269 -0.90 16.28 -9.58
C LYS A 269 -1.46 17.63 -9.14
N ASN A 270 -2.58 17.62 -8.41
CA ASN A 270 -3.13 18.81 -7.78
C ASN A 270 -2.57 18.95 -6.37
N THR A 271 -1.76 19.99 -6.15
CA THR A 271 -1.03 20.19 -4.91
C THR A 271 -1.62 21.30 -4.02
N SER A 272 -2.87 21.71 -4.24
CA SER A 272 -3.48 22.83 -3.49
C SER A 272 -3.57 22.59 -1.98
N LEU A 273 -3.79 21.34 -1.56
CA LEU A 273 -3.79 20.91 -0.16
C LEU A 273 -2.54 20.10 0.22
N ALA A 274 -1.75 19.66 -0.76
CA ALA A 274 -0.58 18.80 -0.54
C ALA A 274 0.47 19.46 0.36
N GLY A 275 0.92 18.72 1.37
CA GLY A 275 1.91 19.18 2.35
C GLY A 275 1.36 20.13 3.42
N THR A 276 0.04 20.37 3.45
CA THR A 276 -0.56 21.26 4.46
C THR A 276 -0.84 20.54 5.78
N VAL A 277 -0.75 21.28 6.87
CA VAL A 277 -1.01 20.82 8.24
C VAL A 277 -1.99 21.77 8.88
N TRP A 278 -3.01 21.19 9.51
CA TRP A 278 -4.14 21.90 10.10
C TRP A 278 -4.38 21.41 11.51
N VAL A 279 -4.92 22.27 12.37
CA VAL A 279 -5.37 21.95 13.72
C VAL A 279 -6.82 22.38 13.86
N PRO A 280 -7.61 21.77 14.77
CA PRO A 280 -8.95 22.26 15.01
C PRO A 280 -8.96 23.71 15.47
N THR A 281 -9.92 24.49 14.97
CA THR A 281 -10.05 25.91 15.32
C THR A 281 -10.37 26.05 16.81
N GLU A 282 -9.61 26.92 17.50
CA GLU A 282 -9.86 27.25 18.91
C GLU A 282 -11.21 27.96 19.09
N GLU A 283 -11.75 27.83 20.29
CA GLU A 283 -13.01 28.48 20.64
C GLU A 283 -12.89 30.01 20.61
N HIS A 284 -13.87 30.66 19.98
CA HIS A 284 -13.94 32.11 19.90
C HIS A 284 -15.40 32.57 19.84
N PRO A 285 -15.71 33.77 20.37
CA PRO A 285 -17.05 34.33 20.24
C PRO A 285 -17.28 34.83 18.82
N ASN A 286 -18.44 34.50 18.25
CA ASN A 286 -18.91 35.08 16.99
C ASN A 286 -19.52 36.47 17.20
N GLU A 287 -19.97 37.11 16.12
CA GLU A 287 -20.54 38.48 16.16
C GLU A 287 -21.77 38.62 17.09
N MET A 288 -22.46 37.51 17.37
CA MET A 288 -23.62 37.45 18.26
C MET A 288 -23.24 37.08 19.71
N GLY A 289 -21.94 36.88 19.99
CA GLY A 289 -21.42 36.48 21.30
C GLY A 289 -21.58 35.00 21.63
N MET A 290 -21.96 34.17 20.65
CA MET A 290 -22.01 32.71 20.80
C MET A 290 -20.61 32.13 20.58
N VAL A 291 -20.27 31.06 21.30
CA VAL A 291 -18.97 30.40 21.13
C VAL A 291 -19.03 29.47 19.92
N GLU A 292 -18.16 29.75 18.94
CA GLU A 292 -17.84 28.88 17.81
C GLU A 292 -16.45 28.28 18.03
N GLY A 293 -16.11 27.21 17.31
CA GLY A 293 -14.84 26.53 17.47
C GLY A 293 -14.58 25.54 16.36
N SER A 294 -14.13 24.35 16.74
CA SER A 294 -13.69 23.30 15.83
C SER A 294 -14.80 22.64 15.01
N ILE A 295 -16.07 22.85 15.36
CA ILE A 295 -17.21 22.29 14.64
C ILE A 295 -17.78 23.32 13.66
N TYR A 296 -17.92 22.91 12.41
CA TYR A 296 -18.57 23.68 11.36
C TYR A 296 -20.01 23.19 11.16
N VAL A 297 -20.97 24.11 11.23
CA VAL A 297 -22.38 23.86 10.92
C VAL A 297 -22.94 25.03 10.11
N ASN A 298 -23.57 24.71 8.99
CA ASN A 298 -24.43 25.63 8.26
C ASN A 298 -25.75 24.91 7.98
N TRP A 299 -26.79 25.26 8.74
CA TRP A 299 -28.10 24.61 8.64
C TRP A 299 -29.21 25.64 8.52
N VAL A 300 -29.79 25.70 7.31
CA VAL A 300 -30.89 26.58 6.93
C VAL A 300 -32.15 25.77 6.72
N SER A 301 -33.20 26.13 7.46
CA SER A 301 -34.56 25.60 7.31
C SER A 301 -35.56 26.75 7.39
N ASP A 302 -36.70 26.62 6.72
CA ASP A 302 -37.82 27.54 6.89
C ASP A 302 -38.60 27.31 8.21
N ALA A 303 -38.31 26.20 8.90
CA ALA A 303 -38.79 25.88 10.23
C ALA A 303 -37.69 26.06 11.30
N THR A 304 -38.14 26.18 12.55
CA THR A 304 -37.27 26.41 13.73
C THR A 304 -37.48 25.32 14.78
N PHE A 305 -36.46 25.06 15.59
CA PHE A 305 -36.62 24.28 16.82
C PHE A 305 -37.38 25.10 17.86
N ASP A 306 -38.46 24.57 18.42
CA ASP A 306 -39.19 25.18 19.56
C ASP A 306 -38.23 25.44 20.74
N PRO A 307 -38.19 26.65 21.35
CA PRO A 307 -39.12 27.79 21.27
C PRO A 307 -38.92 28.83 20.15
N GLY A 308 -38.23 28.50 19.06
CA GLY A 308 -38.03 29.39 17.91
C GLY A 308 -36.58 29.58 17.49
N PHE A 309 -35.68 28.66 17.87
CA PHE A 309 -34.28 28.71 17.48
C PHE A 309 -34.10 28.27 16.02
N PRO A 310 -33.40 29.07 15.19
CA PRO A 310 -32.92 28.61 13.90
C PRO A 310 -32.02 27.37 14.06
N PRO A 311 -32.05 26.40 13.13
CA PRO A 311 -31.31 25.14 13.28
C PRO A 311 -29.81 25.31 13.52
N GLN A 312 -29.13 26.13 12.72
CA GLN A 312 -27.71 26.41 12.93
C GLN A 312 -27.43 26.95 14.33
N MET A 313 -28.18 27.97 14.77
CA MET A 313 -28.01 28.56 16.10
C MET A 313 -28.19 27.52 17.21
N PHE A 314 -29.19 26.65 17.08
CA PHE A 314 -29.44 25.60 18.06
C PHE A 314 -28.29 24.61 18.14
N VAL A 315 -27.81 24.09 16.99
CA VAL A 315 -26.71 23.13 16.98
C VAL A 315 -25.41 23.75 17.49
N THR A 316 -25.07 24.97 17.07
CA THR A 316 -23.90 25.70 17.60
C THR A 316 -23.97 25.85 19.12
N MET A 317 -25.16 26.20 19.65
CA MET A 317 -25.36 26.28 21.10
C MET A 317 -25.08 24.93 21.78
N VAL A 318 -25.66 23.83 21.28
CA VAL A 318 -25.45 22.49 21.86
C VAL A 318 -23.98 22.07 21.81
N CYS A 319 -23.28 22.35 20.72
CA CYS A 319 -21.85 22.03 20.58
C CYS A 319 -20.97 22.80 21.58
N SER A 320 -21.41 23.97 22.04
CA SER A 320 -20.73 24.79 23.06
C SER A 320 -21.17 24.49 24.51
N MET A 321 -22.09 23.54 24.72
CA MET A 321 -22.51 23.16 26.07
C MET A 321 -21.53 22.17 26.68
N GLY A 322 -21.10 22.43 27.92
CA GLY A 322 -20.27 21.51 28.69
C GLY A 322 -21.03 20.27 29.14
N LEU A 323 -21.14 19.27 28.25
CA LEU A 323 -21.92 18.04 28.46
C LEU A 323 -21.06 16.79 28.60
N ILE A 324 -19.77 16.86 28.25
CA ILE A 324 -18.88 15.69 28.22
C ILE A 324 -18.10 15.63 29.54
N PRO A 325 -18.29 14.60 30.39
CA PRO A 325 -17.54 14.47 31.63
C PRO A 325 -16.04 14.25 31.35
N MET A 326 -15.20 15.08 31.96
CA MET A 326 -13.74 15.00 31.87
C MET A 326 -13.10 15.23 33.24
N PRO A 327 -13.37 14.35 34.23
CA PRO A 327 -12.96 14.54 35.61
C PRO A 327 -11.44 14.69 35.72
N THR A 328 -10.98 15.66 36.50
CA THR A 328 -9.57 15.82 36.85
C THR A 328 -9.37 15.67 38.36
N PRO A 329 -8.14 15.40 38.84
CA PRO A 329 -7.87 15.37 40.28
C PRO A 329 -8.25 16.67 41.00
N GLU A 330 -8.25 17.79 40.29
CA GLU A 330 -8.56 19.13 40.81
C GLU A 330 -10.05 19.49 40.68
N ASN A 331 -10.75 18.90 39.71
CA ASN A 331 -12.18 19.10 39.48
C ASN A 331 -12.84 17.77 39.04
N PRO A 332 -13.34 16.97 40.00
CA PRO A 332 -14.02 15.69 39.73
C PRO A 332 -15.30 15.82 38.91
N ASP A 333 -15.93 17.00 38.92
CA ASP A 333 -17.18 17.27 38.20
C ASP A 333 -16.93 18.08 36.92
N LYS A 334 -15.68 18.14 36.45
CA LYS A 334 -15.34 18.89 35.23
C LYS A 334 -16.08 18.31 34.04
N VAL A 335 -16.76 19.18 33.32
CA VAL A 335 -17.34 18.92 32.01
C VAL A 335 -16.66 19.81 30.98
N ILE A 336 -16.55 19.30 29.75
CA ILE A 336 -16.09 20.03 28.58
C ILE A 336 -17.17 19.99 27.50
N ASP A 337 -17.15 20.97 26.61
CA ASP A 337 -18.01 20.97 25.43
C ASP A 337 -17.40 20.17 24.27
N LEU A 338 -18.14 20.08 23.17
CA LEU A 338 -17.74 19.25 22.04
C LEU A 338 -16.60 19.87 21.22
N ASN A 339 -16.48 21.21 21.18
CA ASN A 339 -15.35 21.87 20.53
C ASN A 339 -14.06 21.60 21.30
N GLN A 340 -14.10 21.70 22.63
CA GLN A 340 -12.97 21.39 23.51
C GLN A 340 -12.57 19.92 23.43
N ALA A 341 -13.54 19.00 23.43
CA ALA A 341 -13.27 17.58 23.26
C ALA A 341 -12.60 17.29 21.91
N LEU A 342 -13.13 17.85 20.82
CA LEU A 342 -12.57 17.67 19.49
C LEU A 342 -11.13 18.22 19.39
N ALA A 343 -10.87 19.42 19.90
CA ALA A 343 -9.53 20.01 19.92
C ALA A 343 -8.55 19.24 20.81
N MET A 344 -9.04 18.55 21.85
CA MET A 344 -8.23 17.71 22.73
C MET A 344 -7.83 16.39 22.04
N PHE A 345 -8.81 15.72 21.42
CA PHE A 345 -8.60 14.40 20.84
C PHE A 345 -8.01 14.47 19.43
N LEU A 346 -8.44 15.39 18.57
CA LEU A 346 -7.85 15.60 17.26
C LEU A 346 -6.83 16.74 17.34
N GLN A 347 -5.54 16.43 17.30
CA GLN A 347 -4.50 17.45 17.49
C GLN A 347 -4.04 18.06 16.18
N LYS A 348 -3.87 17.24 15.13
CA LYS A 348 -3.43 17.70 13.80
C LYS A 348 -4.06 16.87 12.70
N VAL A 349 -4.30 17.48 11.55
CA VAL A 349 -4.68 16.84 10.29
C VAL A 349 -3.69 17.25 9.22
N ARG A 350 -3.09 16.28 8.53
CA ARG A 350 -2.13 16.52 7.46
C ARG A 350 -2.66 15.97 6.15
N PHE A 351 -2.63 16.80 5.12
CA PHE A 351 -2.86 16.40 3.74
C PHE A 351 -1.48 16.18 3.10
N THR A 352 -1.06 14.92 2.94
CA THR A 352 0.28 14.62 2.45
C THR A 352 0.40 14.80 0.94
N GLU A 353 1.62 14.95 0.43
CA GLU A 353 1.89 15.07 -1.01
C GLU A 353 1.51 13.81 -1.81
N ASP A 354 1.50 12.66 -1.14
CA ASP A 354 1.13 11.38 -1.72
C ASP A 354 -0.35 11.06 -1.56
N GLY A 355 -1.18 12.02 -1.17
CA GLY A 355 -2.62 11.87 -1.14
C GLY A 355 -3.17 11.07 0.03
N ASN A 356 -2.42 10.90 1.13
CA ASN A 356 -2.96 10.41 2.40
C ASN A 356 -3.46 11.57 3.26
N ILE A 357 -4.42 11.28 4.14
CA ILE A 357 -4.78 12.13 5.27
C ILE A 357 -4.27 11.46 6.55
N ILE A 358 -3.44 12.17 7.31
CA ILE A 358 -2.83 11.67 8.55
C ILE A 358 -3.24 12.55 9.72
N ALA A 359 -3.85 11.96 10.74
CA ALA A 359 -4.20 12.63 11.97
C ALA A 359 -3.20 12.34 13.08
N ASP A 360 -2.81 13.36 13.84
CA ASP A 360 -2.31 13.17 15.21
C ASP A 360 -3.48 13.32 16.16
N TYR A 361 -3.57 12.43 17.14
CA TYR A 361 -4.67 12.40 18.08
C TYR A 361 -4.23 11.93 19.46
N LEU A 362 -5.09 12.13 20.45
CA LEU A 362 -4.95 11.51 21.76
C LEU A 362 -5.72 10.20 21.75
N ASP A 363 -5.06 9.08 22.00
CA ASP A 363 -5.73 7.78 22.14
C ASP A 363 -6.64 7.80 23.37
N GLU A 364 -7.92 7.46 23.22
CA GLU A 364 -8.92 7.60 24.29
C GLU A 364 -8.65 6.65 25.46
N GLU A 365 -8.21 5.42 25.18
CA GLU A 365 -7.99 4.41 26.22
C GLU A 365 -6.73 4.72 27.05
N THR A 366 -5.64 5.11 26.39
CA THR A 366 -4.33 5.34 27.02
C THR A 366 -4.08 6.81 27.37
N MET A 367 -4.87 7.73 26.83
CA MET A 367 -4.66 9.18 26.90
C MET A 367 -3.26 9.60 26.43
N ALA A 368 -2.65 8.83 25.52
CA ALA A 368 -1.32 9.07 24.98
C ALA A 368 -1.39 9.61 23.54
N PRO A 369 -0.44 10.46 23.11
CA PRO A 369 -0.38 10.90 21.72
C PRO A 369 -0.17 9.72 20.77
N ALA A 370 -0.95 9.70 19.70
CA ALA A 370 -0.92 8.69 18.64
C ALA A 370 -1.04 9.37 17.27
N THR A 371 -0.70 8.61 16.22
CA THR A 371 -0.78 9.06 14.83
C THR A 371 -1.46 7.98 14.00
N SER A 372 -2.43 8.36 13.18
CA SER A 372 -3.13 7.42 12.31
C SER A 372 -2.17 6.87 11.24
N PRO A 373 -2.17 5.56 10.95
CA PRO A 373 -1.34 5.02 9.88
C PRO A 373 -1.78 5.51 8.50
N ALA A 374 -0.83 5.62 7.57
CA ALA A 374 -1.13 5.88 6.17
C ALA A 374 -1.95 4.74 5.54
N GLY A 375 -2.70 5.03 4.49
CA GLY A 375 -3.54 4.05 3.80
C GLY A 375 -4.91 3.80 4.44
N ILE A 376 -5.25 4.47 5.55
CA ILE A 376 -6.62 4.54 6.10
C ILE A 376 -7.50 5.48 5.27
N ALA A 377 -7.03 6.71 5.09
CA ALA A 377 -7.73 7.76 4.38
C ALA A 377 -6.84 8.36 3.30
N GLN A 378 -7.38 8.46 2.08
CA GLN A 378 -6.72 9.10 0.94
C GLN A 378 -7.62 10.17 0.34
N TYR A 379 -7.03 11.15 -0.35
CA TYR A 379 -7.77 12.23 -0.98
C TYR A 379 -7.23 12.57 -2.35
N VAL A 380 -8.11 13.11 -3.19
CA VAL A 380 -7.74 13.87 -4.38
C VAL A 380 -8.56 15.15 -4.43
N VAL A 381 -7.97 16.22 -4.94
CA VAL A 381 -8.66 17.49 -5.13
C VAL A 381 -9.30 17.47 -6.52
N THR A 382 -10.63 17.52 -6.57
CA THR A 382 -11.39 17.48 -7.83
C THR A 382 -11.69 18.86 -8.37
N ASP A 383 -11.91 19.84 -7.48
CA ASP A 383 -12.24 21.23 -7.81
C ASP A 383 -11.59 22.19 -6.81
N ASN A 384 -11.75 23.51 -7.02
CA ASN A 384 -11.18 24.54 -6.15
C ASN A 384 -11.64 24.44 -4.67
N ASN A 385 -12.76 23.79 -4.42
CA ASN A 385 -13.44 23.75 -3.12
C ASN A 385 -13.94 22.34 -2.76
N SER A 386 -13.42 21.30 -3.40
CA SER A 386 -13.88 19.92 -3.18
C SER A 386 -12.75 18.91 -3.30
N ILE A 387 -12.81 17.91 -2.43
CA ILE A 387 -12.02 16.68 -2.53
C ILE A 387 -12.96 15.48 -2.68
N LEU A 388 -12.41 14.38 -3.19
CA LEU A 388 -12.96 13.05 -2.95
C LEU A 388 -12.14 12.38 -1.86
N LEU A 389 -12.81 11.93 -0.80
CA LEU A 389 -12.24 11.21 0.34
C LEU A 389 -12.44 9.71 0.16
N PHE A 390 -11.35 8.95 0.15
CA PHE A 390 -11.34 7.51 0.02
C PHE A 390 -10.97 6.88 1.36
N LEU A 391 -11.85 6.02 1.87
CA LEU A 391 -11.63 5.29 3.11
C LEU A 391 -11.29 3.83 2.79
N ASN A 392 -10.34 3.27 3.52
CA ASN A 392 -9.94 1.86 3.41
C ASN A 392 -10.56 1.04 4.55
N PRO A 393 -11.66 0.31 4.32
CA PRO A 393 -12.37 -0.40 5.39
C PRO A 393 -11.50 -1.44 6.10
N ALA A 394 -10.61 -2.12 5.37
CA ALA A 394 -9.74 -3.14 5.95
C ALA A 394 -8.69 -2.52 6.87
N ALA A 395 -8.10 -1.38 6.48
CA ALA A 395 -7.16 -0.64 7.32
C ALA A 395 -7.86 -0.06 8.56
N ILE A 396 -9.07 0.49 8.40
CA ILE A 396 -9.90 0.98 9.52
C ILE A 396 -10.20 -0.16 10.49
N ALA A 397 -10.68 -1.31 9.99
CA ALA A 397 -10.99 -2.45 10.85
C ALA A 397 -9.75 -3.02 11.55
N ALA A 398 -8.60 -3.05 10.88
CA ALA A 398 -7.34 -3.50 11.48
C ALA A 398 -6.86 -2.55 12.58
N ASP A 399 -7.13 -1.25 12.46
CA ASP A 399 -6.77 -0.26 13.47
C ASP A 399 -7.79 -0.26 14.64
N ALA A 400 -9.09 -0.24 14.34
CA ALA A 400 -10.17 -0.24 15.33
C ALA A 400 -10.20 -1.51 16.20
N ASN A 401 -9.85 -2.68 15.66
CA ASN A 401 -9.79 -3.92 16.46
C ASN A 401 -8.71 -3.91 17.55
N LYS A 402 -7.84 -2.89 17.62
CA LYS A 402 -6.91 -2.69 18.73
C LYS A 402 -7.59 -2.14 19.98
N SER A 403 -8.77 -1.54 19.82
CA SER A 403 -9.54 -0.86 20.86
C SER A 403 -10.90 -1.55 20.99
N LYS A 404 -10.96 -2.64 21.76
CA LYS A 404 -12.23 -3.28 22.13
C LYS A 404 -12.47 -3.08 23.61
N ALA A 405 -13.18 -2.00 23.94
CA ALA A 405 -13.90 -1.85 25.20
C ALA A 405 -15.38 -2.26 25.01
N ASP A 406 -15.94 -2.81 26.09
CA ASP A 406 -17.27 -3.42 26.18
C ASP A 406 -18.40 -2.62 25.51
N GLU A 407 -19.18 -3.30 24.66
CA GLU A 407 -20.48 -2.82 24.21
C GLU A 407 -21.45 -2.86 25.40
N GLY A 408 -21.48 -1.78 26.17
CA GLY A 408 -22.64 -1.45 26.97
C GLY A 408 -23.79 -1.15 26.02
N GLU A 409 -24.75 -2.05 25.93
CA GLU A 409 -25.97 -1.86 25.15
C GLU A 409 -26.71 -0.64 25.69
N ASN A 410 -26.71 0.48 24.95
CA ASN A 410 -27.50 1.65 25.31
C ASN A 410 -28.92 1.43 24.79
N ASP A 411 -29.78 0.87 25.65
CA ASP A 411 -31.20 0.60 25.38
C ASP A 411 -31.94 1.75 24.66
N MET A 412 -31.54 3.01 24.92
CA MET A 412 -32.15 4.19 24.32
C MET A 412 -31.80 4.36 22.83
N ILE A 413 -30.55 4.05 22.45
CA ILE A 413 -30.13 4.08 21.05
C ILE A 413 -30.81 2.93 20.29
N THR A 414 -30.88 1.75 20.89
CA THR A 414 -31.57 0.59 20.31
C THR A 414 -33.06 0.88 20.05
N GLU A 415 -33.74 1.54 20.99
CA GLU A 415 -35.15 1.92 20.83
C GLU A 415 -35.36 2.95 19.71
N LEU A 416 -34.48 3.96 19.60
CA LEU A 416 -34.53 4.93 18.51
C LEU A 416 -34.27 4.27 17.15
N LEU A 417 -33.25 3.42 17.05
CA LEU A 417 -32.94 2.67 15.83
C LEU A 417 -34.10 1.77 15.39
N GLY A 418 -34.83 1.17 16.34
CA GLY A 418 -36.01 0.35 16.06
C GLY A 418 -37.18 1.11 15.41
N ARG A 419 -37.17 2.44 15.43
CA ARG A 419 -38.17 3.30 14.79
C ARG A 419 -37.74 3.83 13.42
N ILE A 420 -36.48 3.65 13.06
CA ILE A 420 -35.96 4.05 11.76
C ILE A 420 -36.34 2.99 10.74
N ASP A 421 -36.78 3.42 9.55
CA ASP A 421 -37.06 2.52 8.45
C ASP A 421 -35.75 1.94 7.89
N MET A 422 -35.40 0.76 8.40
CA MET A 422 -34.18 0.05 8.01
C MET A 422 -34.19 -0.39 6.54
N GLU A 423 -35.36 -0.61 5.94
CA GLU A 423 -35.44 -0.96 4.52
C GLU A 423 -35.06 0.25 3.66
N GLN A 424 -35.59 1.43 3.98
CA GLN A 424 -35.20 2.67 3.32
C GLN A 424 -33.74 3.02 3.57
N LEU A 425 -33.23 2.84 4.79
CA LEU A 425 -31.84 3.10 5.12
C LEU A 425 -30.88 2.20 4.34
N ILE A 426 -31.19 0.89 4.24
CA ILE A 426 -30.42 -0.05 3.43
C ILE A 426 -30.48 0.34 1.96
N ASN A 427 -31.66 0.69 1.44
CA ASN A 427 -31.79 1.13 0.05
C ASN A 427 -30.95 2.38 -0.23
N LEU A 428 -31.00 3.39 0.65
CA LEU A 428 -30.18 4.59 0.56
C LEU A 428 -28.68 4.25 0.55
N ALA A 429 -28.25 3.39 1.48
CA ALA A 429 -26.87 2.93 1.55
C ALA A 429 -26.45 2.25 0.24
N MET A 430 -27.27 1.35 -0.31
CA MET A 430 -26.96 0.63 -1.55
C MET A 430 -26.90 1.56 -2.77
N THR A 431 -27.78 2.56 -2.85
CA THR A 431 -27.89 3.42 -4.04
C THR A 431 -26.95 4.62 -4.01
N GLN A 432 -26.69 5.18 -2.83
CA GLN A 432 -25.96 6.44 -2.69
C GLN A 432 -24.58 6.25 -2.05
N TYR A 433 -24.47 5.54 -0.94
CA TYR A 433 -23.23 5.50 -0.15
C TYR A 433 -22.26 4.38 -0.55
N LEU A 434 -22.74 3.20 -0.93
CA LEU A 434 -21.87 2.09 -1.34
C LEU A 434 -21.01 2.43 -2.57
N PRO A 435 -21.52 3.11 -3.61
CA PRO A 435 -20.67 3.57 -4.72
C PRO A 435 -19.52 4.48 -4.27
N MET A 436 -19.71 5.26 -3.19
CA MET A 436 -18.67 6.15 -2.64
C MET A 436 -17.52 5.39 -1.99
N LEU A 437 -17.68 4.11 -1.61
CA LEU A 437 -16.56 3.30 -1.13
C LEU A 437 -15.47 3.16 -2.19
N SER A 438 -15.84 3.09 -3.47
CA SER A 438 -14.92 2.98 -4.59
C SER A 438 -14.61 4.34 -5.23
N ASN A 439 -15.63 5.19 -5.37
CA ASN A 439 -15.52 6.48 -6.07
C ASN A 439 -15.10 7.65 -5.18
N GLY A 440 -15.05 7.45 -3.86
CA GLY A 440 -14.77 8.48 -2.88
C GLY A 440 -16.02 9.23 -2.42
N VAL A 441 -16.00 9.68 -1.17
CA VAL A 441 -17.01 10.54 -0.55
C VAL A 441 -16.72 11.99 -0.96
N PRO A 442 -17.67 12.70 -1.57
CA PRO A 442 -17.54 14.13 -1.82
C PRO A 442 -17.41 14.88 -0.49
N VAL A 443 -16.34 15.65 -0.34
CA VAL A 443 -16.11 16.51 0.81
C VAL A 443 -15.74 17.89 0.30
N HIS A 444 -16.42 18.90 0.81
CA HIS A 444 -16.23 20.29 0.40
C HIS A 444 -15.33 21.00 1.38
N PHE A 445 -14.66 22.04 0.89
CA PHE A 445 -13.92 22.94 1.75
C PHE A 445 -14.02 24.39 1.27
N ASN A 446 -14.11 25.31 2.23
CA ASN A 446 -14.08 26.75 1.99
C ASN A 446 -13.13 27.44 2.97
N ALA A 447 -12.64 28.62 2.59
CA ALA A 447 -11.85 29.43 3.50
C ALA A 447 -12.73 29.90 4.66
N SER A 448 -12.23 29.76 5.89
CA SER A 448 -12.83 30.36 7.08
C SER A 448 -12.10 31.66 7.46
N ALA A 449 -12.53 32.31 8.55
CA ALA A 449 -11.79 33.42 9.14
C ALA A 449 -10.32 33.05 9.44
N ASP A 450 -9.45 34.06 9.53
CA ASP A 450 -8.05 33.95 9.97
C ASP A 450 -7.21 32.86 9.27
N ASN A 451 -7.35 32.76 7.93
CA ASN A 451 -6.59 31.81 7.09
C ASN A 451 -6.86 30.33 7.47
N GLY A 452 -8.04 30.05 8.04
CA GLY A 452 -8.54 28.71 8.31
C GLY A 452 -9.34 28.11 7.14
N MET A 453 -9.83 26.90 7.34
CA MET A 453 -10.58 26.09 6.39
C MET A 453 -11.71 25.37 7.10
N ASN A 454 -12.94 25.50 6.58
CA ASN A 454 -14.01 24.56 6.92
C ASN A 454 -13.96 23.40 5.96
N ILE A 455 -14.03 22.16 6.45
CA ILE A 455 -14.10 20.94 5.66
C ILE A 455 -15.35 20.14 6.06
N TYR A 456 -16.24 19.84 5.12
CA TYR A 456 -17.59 19.39 5.44
C TYR A 456 -18.21 18.49 4.37
N VAL A 457 -19.20 17.69 4.79
CA VAL A 457 -20.15 17.03 3.89
C VAL A 457 -21.40 17.90 3.76
N ASP A 458 -22.03 17.85 2.60
CA ASP A 458 -23.08 18.79 2.22
C ASP A 458 -24.50 18.23 2.38
N THR A 459 -25.45 18.97 1.81
CA THR A 459 -26.88 18.66 1.90
C THR A 459 -27.22 17.39 1.15
N ASP A 460 -26.59 17.15 0.00
CA ASP A 460 -26.85 15.95 -0.80
C ASP A 460 -26.40 14.69 -0.07
N PHE A 461 -25.31 14.77 0.70
CA PHE A 461 -24.87 13.68 1.56
C PHE A 461 -25.76 13.48 2.80
N LEU A 462 -26.06 14.56 3.54
CA LEU A 462 -26.67 14.48 4.88
C LEU A 462 -28.21 14.39 4.88
N LEU A 463 -28.88 15.19 4.05
CA LEU A 463 -30.34 15.34 4.10
C LEU A 463 -31.11 14.04 3.84
N PRO A 464 -30.69 13.14 2.93
CA PRO A 464 -31.36 11.85 2.75
C PRO A 464 -31.41 11.01 4.03
N MET A 465 -30.33 10.97 4.83
CA MET A 465 -30.32 10.25 6.10
C MET A 465 -31.28 10.89 7.10
N LEU A 466 -31.28 12.21 7.19
CA LEU A 466 -32.17 12.94 8.08
C LEU A 466 -33.65 12.71 7.74
N LYS A 467 -34.00 12.64 6.45
CA LYS A 467 -35.38 12.37 6.01
C LYS A 467 -35.84 10.96 6.38
N ILE A 468 -34.95 9.97 6.41
CA ILE A 468 -35.29 8.61 6.86
C ILE A 468 -35.44 8.56 8.39
N ALA A 469 -34.62 9.30 9.12
CA ALA A 469 -34.65 9.31 10.59
C ALA A 469 -35.76 10.20 11.18
N ALA A 470 -36.11 11.30 10.52
CA ALA A 470 -37.06 12.29 11.01
C ALA A 470 -38.43 11.74 11.44
N PRO A 471 -39.07 10.79 10.71
CA PRO A 471 -40.35 10.20 11.13
C PRO A 471 -40.32 9.53 12.51
N ALA A 472 -39.15 9.09 13.00
CA ALA A 472 -39.03 8.51 14.34
C ALA A 472 -39.44 9.48 15.46
N PHE A 473 -39.41 10.80 15.18
CA PHE A 473 -39.74 11.87 16.13
C PHE A 473 -41.18 12.39 15.99
N GLU A 474 -42.02 11.81 15.14
CA GLU A 474 -43.44 12.20 15.01
C GLU A 474 -44.29 11.68 16.19
N ASP A 475 -43.89 10.56 16.80
CA ASP A 475 -44.56 9.98 17.96
C ASP A 475 -44.23 10.77 19.23
N LYS A 476 -45.16 11.64 19.63
CA LYS A 476 -45.00 12.52 20.79
C LYS A 476 -44.83 11.78 22.11
N GLU A 477 -45.50 10.64 22.29
CA GLU A 477 -45.40 9.86 23.54
C GLU A 477 -44.03 9.23 23.65
N PHE A 478 -43.51 8.70 22.53
CA PHE A 478 -42.14 8.23 22.44
C PHE A 478 -41.13 9.34 22.72
N VAL A 479 -41.25 10.49 22.05
CA VAL A 479 -40.30 11.59 22.24
C VAL A 479 -40.28 12.07 23.69
N ASP A 480 -41.43 12.16 24.35
CA ASP A 480 -41.50 12.54 25.76
C ASP A 480 -40.85 11.49 26.68
N ALA A 481 -41.07 10.20 26.41
CA ALA A 481 -40.40 9.13 27.16
C ALA A 481 -38.88 9.11 26.93
N PHE A 482 -38.44 9.29 25.68
CA PHE A 482 -37.04 9.38 25.29
C PHE A 482 -36.34 10.56 25.98
N VAL A 483 -36.96 11.75 25.99
CA VAL A 483 -36.42 12.93 26.67
C VAL A 483 -36.39 12.73 28.18
N ALA A 484 -37.43 12.16 28.78
CA ALA A 484 -37.44 11.86 30.21
C ALA A 484 -36.29 10.91 30.61
N LYS A 485 -36.02 9.89 29.79
CA LYS A 485 -34.91 8.94 29.99
C LYS A 485 -33.55 9.61 29.79
N MET A 486 -33.40 10.50 28.80
CA MET A 486 -32.17 11.29 28.61
C MET A 486 -31.86 12.18 29.83
N LEU A 487 -32.89 12.79 30.40
CA LEU A 487 -32.76 13.68 31.57
C LEU A 487 -32.54 12.92 32.88
N GLU A 488 -32.72 11.59 32.89
CA GLU A 488 -32.51 10.79 34.08
C GLU A 488 -31.01 10.80 34.47
N GLY A 489 -30.71 11.33 35.65
CA GLY A 489 -29.33 11.40 36.16
C GLY A 489 -28.45 12.48 35.53
N THR A 490 -28.97 13.31 34.62
CA THR A 490 -28.20 14.36 33.93
C THR A 490 -28.79 15.75 34.17
N ASP A 491 -28.01 16.68 34.73
CA ASP A 491 -28.40 18.09 34.83
C ASP A 491 -28.08 18.82 33.52
N LEU A 492 -29.06 18.86 32.61
CA LEU A 492 -28.96 19.58 31.33
C LEU A 492 -29.41 21.06 31.44
N GLY A 493 -29.67 21.57 32.65
CA GLY A 493 -30.08 22.95 32.87
C GLY A 493 -31.25 23.39 31.97
N MET A 494 -31.11 24.56 31.32
CA MET A 494 -32.12 25.14 30.43
C MET A 494 -32.44 24.24 29.22
N PHE A 495 -31.48 23.42 28.75
CA PHE A 495 -31.70 22.50 27.64
C PHE A 495 -32.71 21.41 27.99
N GLY A 496 -32.69 20.91 29.24
CA GLY A 496 -33.66 19.92 29.68
C GLY A 496 -35.11 20.41 29.59
N ALA A 497 -35.34 21.70 29.82
CA ALA A 497 -36.67 22.31 29.65
C ALA A 497 -37.10 22.48 28.18
N MET A 498 -36.14 22.53 27.24
CA MET A 498 -36.38 22.76 25.81
C MET A 498 -36.31 21.47 24.98
N ALA A 499 -35.71 20.40 25.50
CA ALA A 499 -35.43 19.16 24.79
C ALA A 499 -36.66 18.57 24.10
N SER A 500 -37.80 18.43 24.80
CA SER A 500 -39.03 17.88 24.21
C SER A 500 -39.53 18.71 23.00
N GLY A 501 -39.50 20.05 23.10
CA GLY A 501 -39.88 20.95 22.01
C GLY A 501 -38.95 20.80 20.80
N VAL A 502 -37.64 20.73 21.05
CA VAL A 502 -36.61 20.51 20.03
C VAL A 502 -36.85 19.18 19.29
N PHE A 503 -36.92 18.06 20.01
CA PHE A 503 -37.07 16.74 19.37
C PHE A 503 -38.36 16.63 18.57
N LYS A 504 -39.47 17.19 19.08
CA LYS A 504 -40.75 17.26 18.34
C LYS A 504 -40.70 18.16 17.11
N SER A 505 -39.75 19.08 17.03
CA SER A 505 -39.58 19.98 15.89
C SER A 505 -38.73 19.37 14.77
N ILE A 506 -38.01 18.26 15.02
CA ILE A 506 -37.11 17.62 14.03
C ILE A 506 -37.83 17.34 12.70
N PRO A 507 -39.03 16.73 12.64
CA PRO A 507 -39.68 16.44 11.36
C PRO A 507 -39.92 17.69 10.51
N ALA A 508 -40.42 18.76 11.13
CA ALA A 508 -40.68 20.03 10.44
C ALA A 508 -39.38 20.72 10.01
N VAL A 509 -38.36 20.73 10.87
CA VAL A 509 -37.05 21.32 10.56
C VAL A 509 -36.40 20.59 9.38
N VAL A 510 -36.39 19.25 9.39
CA VAL A 510 -35.81 18.43 8.31
C VAL A 510 -36.57 18.63 7.00
N GLU A 511 -37.90 18.65 7.02
CA GLU A 511 -38.71 18.88 5.82
C GLU A 511 -38.47 20.28 5.24
N GLY A 512 -38.33 21.30 6.10
CA GLY A 512 -38.04 22.67 5.72
C GLY A 512 -36.58 22.95 5.34
N THR A 513 -35.67 21.97 5.46
CA THR A 513 -34.23 22.16 5.26
C THR A 513 -33.89 22.38 3.80
N SER A 514 -33.33 23.55 3.48
CA SER A 514 -32.76 23.85 2.17
C SER A 514 -31.26 23.65 2.10
N THR A 515 -30.57 23.77 3.23
CA THR A 515 -29.12 23.61 3.34
C THR A 515 -28.79 22.98 4.68
N ILE A 516 -27.99 21.93 4.66
CA ILE A 516 -27.28 21.41 5.82
C ILE A 516 -25.88 21.03 5.40
N GLU A 517 -24.90 21.55 6.12
CA GLU A 517 -23.48 21.27 5.98
C GLU A 517 -22.93 21.01 7.38
N LEU A 518 -22.19 19.92 7.54
CA LEU A 518 -21.61 19.52 8.82
C LEU A 518 -20.16 19.10 8.60
N GLY A 519 -19.27 19.61 9.44
CA GLY A 519 -17.86 19.31 9.31
C GLY A 519 -17.00 19.91 10.41
N LEU A 520 -15.73 20.13 10.07
CA LEU A 520 -14.71 20.66 10.96
C LEU A 520 -14.28 22.05 10.49
N SER A 521 -14.11 22.95 11.44
CA SER A 521 -13.39 24.20 11.25
C SER A 521 -11.94 23.98 11.68
N LEU A 522 -10.99 24.27 10.79
CA LEU A 522 -9.57 24.07 11.03
C LEU A 522 -8.79 25.36 10.81
N THR A 523 -7.73 25.59 11.60
CA THR A 523 -6.74 26.64 11.34
C THR A 523 -5.43 26.01 10.89
N LYS A 524 -4.66 26.78 10.11
CA LYS A 524 -3.36 26.31 9.63
C LYS A 524 -2.40 26.20 10.82
N ALA A 525 -1.72 25.06 10.95
CA ALA A 525 -0.68 24.90 11.97
C ALA A 525 0.50 25.85 11.70
N GLU A 526 1.01 26.51 12.74
CA GLU A 526 2.19 27.40 12.67
C GLU A 526 3.49 26.66 12.32
#